data_AF-A0A142LJX8-F1
#
_entry.id   AF-A0A142LJX8-F1
#
_cell.length_a   1.000
_cell.length_b   1.000
_cell.length_c   1.000
_cell.angle_alpha   90.00
_cell.angle_beta   90.00
_cell.angle_gamma   90.00
#
_symmetry.space_group_name_H-M   'P 1'
#
loop_
_entity.id
_entity.type
_entity.pdbx_description
1 polymer ?
#
loop_
_entity_poly.entity_id
_entity_poly.type
_entity_poly.pdbx_seq_one_letter_code
_entity_poly.pdbx_strand_id
1 'polypeptide(L)'
;MLNEERLLARYRRLFDITVEHRYFSDAYGRGLRWQLANSIAGKWQNTLCTWRTTASGVAIYADVLRMNLLKDILTRNVPPNSFGLSFCAEDAMFRHYTDGIGSDPRVRFILDSREGVREEDGRIRLHSQDCLMQSDQMLPGDEGLAYREPRNPGIPREHRMPRPCATAPQIDIRIGIDVDAFERTAIAPSAESSQYCVRFASRQTFWQYNIVGECPPDQLGVVDASEQIGFDAMGKRRLANGRMAHTFRSKTAIPMREHAPQRFQLHVQEQGVRRVLIKRLPVASAGQFSIEEHAGAPRWVSEIYVHC
;
A
#
# COMPACT_ATOMS: atom_id res chain seq x y z
N MET A 1 -1.17 36.26 -2.81
CA MET A 1 -1.37 35.86 -4.21
C MET A 1 -0.18 36.18 -5.12
N LEU A 2 0.28 37.43 -5.27
CA LEU A 2 1.44 37.76 -6.14
C LEU A 2 2.78 37.04 -5.83
N ASN A 3 2.97 36.56 -4.60
CA ASN A 3 4.22 35.89 -4.19
C ASN A 3 4.23 34.38 -4.52
N GLU A 4 3.06 33.73 -4.53
CA GLU A 4 2.93 32.30 -4.90
C GLU A 4 3.07 32.10 -6.40
N GLU A 5 2.49 32.97 -7.23
CA GLU A 5 2.64 32.90 -8.69
C GLU A 5 4.10 33.10 -9.14
N ARG A 6 4.85 33.98 -8.47
CA ARG A 6 6.28 34.18 -8.73
C ARG A 6 7.15 33.02 -8.26
N LEU A 7 6.81 32.37 -7.15
CA LEU A 7 7.50 31.16 -6.69
C LEU A 7 7.20 29.97 -7.61
N LEU A 8 5.97 29.83 -8.11
CA LEU A 8 5.56 28.82 -9.09
C LEU A 8 6.19 29.04 -10.48
N ALA A 9 6.55 30.29 -10.83
CA ALA A 9 7.33 30.58 -12.04
C ALA A 9 8.77 30.06 -11.95
N ARG A 10 9.35 30.02 -10.73
CA ARG A 10 10.72 29.57 -10.47
C ARG A 10 10.83 28.06 -10.23
N TYR A 11 9.85 27.50 -9.54
CA TYR A 11 9.81 26.08 -9.21
C TYR A 11 8.89 25.34 -10.16
N ARG A 12 9.48 24.48 -11.00
CA ARG A 12 8.72 23.60 -11.90
C ARG A 12 8.70 22.18 -11.34
N ARG A 13 7.56 21.52 -11.52
CA ARG A 13 7.37 20.13 -11.08
C ARG A 13 8.25 19.24 -11.95
N LEU A 14 9.20 18.55 -11.32
CA LEU A 14 10.13 17.65 -11.96
C LEU A 14 9.43 16.31 -12.23
N PHE A 15 8.80 15.75 -11.21
CA PHE A 15 7.93 14.59 -11.30
C PHE A 15 7.04 14.48 -10.06
N ASP A 16 6.06 13.60 -10.12
CA ASP A 16 5.30 13.14 -8.96
C ASP A 16 5.27 11.61 -8.88
N ILE A 17 5.13 11.12 -7.66
CA ILE A 17 4.94 9.70 -7.37
C ILE A 17 3.64 9.59 -6.59
N THR A 18 2.69 8.87 -7.16
CA THR A 18 1.43 8.52 -6.52
C THR A 18 1.52 7.09 -5.98
N VAL A 19 1.15 6.91 -4.73
CA VAL A 19 0.99 5.60 -4.11
C VAL A 19 -0.50 5.30 -4.00
N GLU A 20 -0.92 4.21 -4.65
CA GLU A 20 -2.29 3.75 -4.65
C GLU A 20 -2.42 2.48 -3.82
N HIS A 21 -3.57 2.30 -3.18
CA HIS A 21 -3.85 1.09 -2.43
C HIS A 21 -5.33 0.75 -2.42
N ARG A 22 -5.66 -0.46 -2.89
CA ARG A 22 -7.04 -0.96 -3.02
C ARG A 22 -7.82 -1.16 -1.71
N TYR A 23 -7.17 -1.01 -0.56
CA TYR A 23 -7.84 -1.10 0.74
C TYR A 23 -8.63 0.18 1.05
N PHE A 24 -8.07 1.34 0.70
CA PHE A 24 -8.68 2.63 1.02
C PHE A 24 -9.78 2.98 0.02
N SER A 25 -10.81 3.67 0.51
CA SER A 25 -12.00 4.03 -0.27
C SER A 25 -11.71 5.02 -1.42
N ASP A 26 -10.68 5.86 -1.26
CA ASP A 26 -10.18 6.82 -2.26
C ASP A 26 -9.05 6.25 -3.14
N ALA A 27 -8.70 4.97 -2.94
CA ALA A 27 -7.61 4.27 -3.60
C ALA A 27 -6.21 4.85 -3.35
N TYR A 28 -6.01 5.78 -2.41
CA TYR A 28 -4.70 6.38 -2.13
C TYR A 28 -4.03 5.77 -0.91
N GLY A 29 -2.71 5.55 -1.01
CA GLY A 29 -1.90 5.12 0.12
C GLY A 29 -1.78 6.22 1.17
N ARG A 30 -2.20 5.92 2.40
CA ARG A 30 -2.16 6.86 3.54
C ARG A 30 -1.09 6.47 4.55
N GLY A 31 -0.73 7.43 5.41
CA GLY A 31 0.24 7.22 6.50
C GLY A 31 1.61 6.82 5.98
N LEU A 32 2.06 7.42 4.87
CA LEU A 32 3.36 7.13 4.28
C LEU A 32 4.39 8.15 4.77
N ARG A 33 5.48 7.65 5.34
CA ARG A 33 6.65 8.47 5.66
C ARG A 33 7.63 8.41 4.52
N TRP A 34 7.95 9.57 3.95
CA TRP A 34 8.93 9.70 2.88
C TRP A 34 10.28 10.13 3.43
N GLN A 35 11.36 9.68 2.79
CA GLN A 35 12.72 10.18 2.98
C GLN A 35 13.47 10.27 1.65
N LEU A 36 14.43 11.17 1.56
CA LEU A 36 15.39 11.18 0.46
C LEU A 36 16.45 10.11 0.70
N ALA A 37 16.93 9.50 -0.38
CA ALA A 37 18.08 8.60 -0.29
C ALA A 37 19.31 9.37 0.22
N ASN A 38 20.16 8.74 1.05
CA ASN A 38 21.29 9.39 1.72
C ASN A 38 22.32 9.96 0.74
N SER A 39 22.46 9.35 -0.44
CA SER A 39 23.29 9.81 -1.56
C SER A 39 22.91 11.21 -2.06
N ILE A 40 21.65 11.60 -1.83
CA ILE A 40 21.08 12.87 -2.23
C ILE A 40 20.83 13.77 -1.03
N ALA A 41 20.44 13.25 0.14
CA ALA A 41 20.02 14.03 1.31
C ALA A 41 21.02 15.13 1.73
N GLY A 42 22.32 14.83 1.79
CA GLY A 42 23.35 15.82 2.14
C GLY A 42 23.64 16.84 1.04
N LYS A 43 23.43 16.46 -0.23
CA LYS A 43 23.55 17.37 -1.39
C LYS A 43 22.27 18.20 -1.58
N TRP A 44 21.14 17.69 -1.10
CA TRP A 44 19.80 18.23 -1.32
C TRP A 44 19.57 19.59 -0.65
N GLN A 45 20.15 19.81 0.53
CA GLN A 45 20.13 21.13 1.16
C GLN A 45 20.73 22.22 0.25
N ASN A 46 21.59 21.82 -0.70
CA ASN A 46 22.21 22.70 -1.68
C ASN A 46 21.54 22.65 -3.08
N THR A 47 20.70 21.65 -3.39
CA THR A 47 20.12 21.45 -4.74
C THR A 47 19.02 22.46 -5.09
N LEU A 48 18.56 23.28 -4.14
CA LEU A 48 17.37 24.12 -4.26
C LEU A 48 16.11 23.39 -4.71
N CYS A 49 16.12 22.07 -4.89
CA CYS A 49 14.91 21.32 -5.14
C CYS A 49 14.10 21.25 -3.84
N THR A 50 12.79 21.29 -3.99
CA THR A 50 11.86 21.11 -2.88
C THR A 50 10.94 19.95 -3.17
N TRP A 51 10.40 19.38 -2.12
CA TRP A 51 9.42 18.32 -2.22
C TRP A 51 8.26 18.60 -1.31
N ARG A 52 7.10 18.05 -1.65
CA ARG A 52 5.89 18.17 -0.86
C ARG A 52 5.17 16.85 -0.86
N THR A 53 4.77 16.40 0.32
CA THR A 53 3.82 15.30 0.45
C THR A 53 2.44 15.76 -0.02
N THR A 54 1.83 14.97 -0.88
CA THR A 54 0.46 15.17 -1.35
C THR A 54 -0.47 14.22 -0.60
N ALA A 55 -1.78 14.30 -0.87
CA ALA A 55 -2.74 13.33 -0.31
C ALA A 55 -2.46 11.89 -0.76
N SER A 56 -1.80 11.73 -1.92
CA SER A 56 -1.60 10.44 -2.59
C SER A 56 -0.15 10.01 -2.69
N GLY A 57 0.82 10.82 -2.26
CA GLY A 57 2.24 10.51 -2.41
C GLY A 57 3.17 11.71 -2.25
N VAL A 58 4.05 11.95 -3.23
CA VAL A 58 5.05 13.02 -3.17
C VAL A 58 5.25 13.68 -4.53
N ALA A 59 5.41 15.01 -4.53
CA ALA A 59 5.77 15.78 -5.71
C ALA A 59 7.14 16.44 -5.50
N ILE A 60 8.00 16.33 -6.50
CA ILE A 60 9.34 16.92 -6.52
C ILE A 60 9.37 18.12 -7.46
N TYR A 61 9.99 19.20 -7.00
CA TYR A 61 10.10 20.46 -7.73
C TYR A 61 11.56 20.87 -7.81
N ALA A 62 11.96 21.40 -8.97
CA ALA A 62 13.29 21.92 -9.21
C ALA A 62 13.22 23.42 -9.51
N ASP A 63 14.24 24.15 -9.04
CA ASP A 63 14.46 25.55 -9.40
C ASP A 63 15.05 25.64 -10.80
N VAL A 64 14.29 26.18 -11.75
CA VAL A 64 14.69 26.26 -13.16
C VAL A 64 15.91 27.16 -13.36
N LEU A 65 16.13 28.13 -12.47
CA LEU A 65 17.28 29.05 -12.57
C LEU A 65 18.62 28.39 -12.16
N ARG A 66 18.56 27.18 -11.58
CA ARG A 66 19.74 26.43 -11.13
C ARG A 66 19.87 25.08 -11.81
N MET A 67 19.39 24.95 -13.05
CA MET A 67 19.40 23.69 -13.79
C MET A 67 20.80 23.08 -13.91
N ASN A 68 21.83 23.90 -14.13
CA ASN A 68 23.22 23.45 -14.23
C ASN A 68 23.69 22.75 -12.94
N LEU A 69 23.31 23.26 -11.77
CA LEU A 69 23.64 22.64 -10.50
C LEU A 69 22.91 21.29 -10.31
N LEU A 70 21.64 21.23 -10.74
CA LEU A 70 20.89 19.97 -10.74
C LEU A 70 21.53 18.94 -11.66
N LYS A 71 21.93 19.33 -12.89
CA LYS A 71 22.66 18.48 -13.83
C LYS A 71 23.96 17.96 -13.23
N ASP A 72 24.78 18.83 -12.64
CA ASP A 72 26.05 18.46 -12.01
C ASP A 72 25.87 17.43 -10.89
N ILE A 73 24.84 17.59 -10.05
CA ILE A 73 24.56 16.69 -8.93
C ILE A 73 24.07 15.34 -9.45
N LEU A 74 23.13 15.35 -10.39
CA LEU A 74 22.54 14.14 -10.96
C LEU A 74 23.56 13.32 -11.77
N THR A 75 24.46 13.98 -12.50
CA THR A 75 25.53 13.31 -13.27
C THR A 75 26.51 12.56 -12.35
N ARG A 76 26.70 13.05 -11.12
CA ARG A 76 27.55 12.43 -10.10
C ARG A 76 26.83 11.38 -9.24
N ASN A 77 25.53 11.16 -9.46
CA ASN A 77 24.81 10.09 -8.78
C ASN A 77 25.18 8.73 -9.37
N VAL A 78 24.91 7.68 -8.60
CA VAL A 78 25.11 6.31 -9.05
C VAL A 78 23.79 5.57 -8.88
N PRO A 79 23.14 5.16 -9.99
CA PRO A 79 23.52 5.45 -11.38
C PRO A 79 23.40 6.95 -11.73
N PRO A 80 24.13 7.44 -12.75
CA PRO A 80 24.01 8.83 -13.20
C PRO A 80 22.58 9.17 -13.60
N ASN A 81 22.21 10.44 -13.47
CA ASN A 81 20.90 10.95 -13.82
C ASN A 81 19.77 10.23 -13.08
N SER A 82 19.98 9.92 -11.80
CA SER A 82 18.99 9.25 -10.97
C SER A 82 18.69 10.00 -9.68
N PHE A 83 17.45 9.81 -9.23
CA PHE A 83 16.93 10.41 -8.03
C PHE A 83 16.36 9.33 -7.09
N GLY A 84 16.96 9.19 -5.93
CA GLY A 84 16.58 8.22 -4.91
C GLY A 84 15.62 8.80 -3.87
N LEU A 85 14.52 8.11 -3.65
CA LEU A 85 13.54 8.34 -2.59
C LEU A 85 13.29 7.01 -1.88
N SER A 86 12.85 7.06 -0.64
CA SER A 86 12.30 5.89 0.03
C SER A 86 11.04 6.27 0.78
N PHE A 87 10.14 5.31 0.94
CA PHE A 87 9.02 5.46 1.86
C PHE A 87 8.71 4.15 2.59
N CYS A 88 8.02 4.28 3.72
CA CYS A 88 7.41 3.16 4.43
C CYS A 88 6.05 3.61 4.99
N ALA A 89 5.16 2.63 5.21
CA ALA A 89 3.91 2.89 5.90
C ALA A 89 4.15 3.02 7.42
N GLU A 90 3.52 4.01 8.04
CA GLU A 90 3.52 4.23 9.48
C GLU A 90 2.45 3.39 10.19
N ASP A 91 1.45 2.93 9.44
CA ASP A 91 0.38 2.08 9.97
C ASP A 91 0.94 0.70 10.37
N ALA A 92 0.80 0.37 11.66
CA ALA A 92 1.21 -0.92 12.20
C ALA A 92 0.43 -2.10 11.61
N MET A 93 -0.75 -1.85 11.04
CA MET A 93 -1.61 -2.84 10.40
C MET A 93 -1.40 -2.91 8.88
N PHE A 94 -0.45 -2.16 8.29
CA PHE A 94 -0.27 -2.12 6.83
C PHE A 94 -0.23 -3.53 6.19
N ARG A 95 0.63 -4.41 6.69
CA ARG A 95 0.74 -5.82 6.22
C ARG A 95 -0.52 -6.65 6.32
N HIS A 96 -1.40 -6.29 7.25
CA HIS A 96 -2.61 -7.04 7.50
C HIS A 96 -3.66 -6.81 6.42
N TYR A 97 -3.69 -5.61 5.83
CA TYR A 97 -4.62 -5.29 4.75
C TYR A 97 -3.97 -5.16 3.37
N THR A 98 -2.63 -5.21 3.27
CA THR A 98 -1.90 -5.22 2.00
C THR A 98 -1.52 -6.64 1.60
N ASP A 99 -1.79 -7.01 0.35
CA ASP A 99 -1.34 -8.28 -0.22
C ASP A 99 0.03 -8.15 -0.91
N GLY A 100 0.65 -9.28 -1.25
CA GLY A 100 1.89 -9.32 -2.06
C GLY A 100 3.16 -8.88 -1.32
N ILE A 101 3.02 -8.17 -0.20
CA ILE A 101 4.12 -7.83 0.69
C ILE A 101 4.33 -8.96 1.70
N GLY A 102 5.54 -9.52 1.73
CA GLY A 102 5.88 -10.63 2.62
C GLY A 102 5.80 -10.27 4.11
N SER A 103 5.85 -11.29 4.98
CA SER A 103 5.79 -11.12 6.44
C SER A 103 7.12 -10.66 7.07
N ASP A 104 8.22 -10.66 6.32
CA ASP A 104 9.54 -10.28 6.84
C ASP A 104 9.74 -8.74 6.78
N PRO A 105 9.94 -8.05 7.92
CA PRO A 105 10.23 -6.60 7.97
C PRO A 105 11.55 -6.18 7.31
N ARG A 106 12.44 -7.13 7.04
CA ARG A 106 13.74 -6.87 6.40
C ARG A 106 13.65 -6.82 4.89
N VAL A 107 12.52 -7.26 4.32
CA VAL A 107 12.28 -7.19 2.88
C VAL A 107 12.25 -5.72 2.45
N ARG A 108 13.04 -5.43 1.41
CA ARG A 108 13.06 -4.14 0.75
C ARG A 108 12.63 -4.34 -0.70
N PHE A 109 11.91 -3.36 -1.21
CA PHE A 109 11.56 -3.27 -2.62
C PHE A 109 12.41 -2.17 -3.23
N ILE A 110 13.01 -2.44 -4.39
CA ILE A 110 13.79 -1.45 -5.13
C ILE A 110 13.11 -1.27 -6.47
N LEU A 111 12.53 -0.10 -6.67
CA LEU A 111 11.74 0.22 -7.85
C LEU A 111 12.53 1.22 -8.70
N ASP A 112 12.84 0.87 -9.95
CA ASP A 112 13.56 1.74 -10.86
C ASP A 112 12.64 2.19 -12.01
N SER A 113 12.52 3.49 -12.22
CA SER A 113 11.67 4.03 -13.28
C SER A 113 12.13 3.64 -14.68
N ARG A 114 13.38 3.18 -14.85
CA ARG A 114 13.91 2.67 -16.13
C ARG A 114 13.34 1.29 -16.49
N GLU A 115 12.88 0.56 -15.48
CA GLU A 115 12.18 -0.73 -15.61
C GLU A 115 10.67 -0.56 -15.47
N GLY A 116 10.19 0.69 -15.35
CA GLY A 116 8.79 1.00 -15.18
C GLY A 116 7.96 0.67 -16.42
N VAL A 117 6.71 0.29 -16.20
CA VAL A 117 5.73 0.00 -17.25
C VAL A 117 4.91 1.25 -17.54
N ARG A 118 4.93 1.72 -18.78
CA ARG A 118 4.10 2.86 -19.20
C ARG A 118 2.64 2.41 -19.37
N GLU A 119 1.73 3.20 -18.83
CA GLU A 119 0.29 2.93 -18.85
C GLU A 119 -0.43 3.75 -19.93
N GLU A 120 -1.68 3.39 -20.21
CA GLU A 120 -2.52 4.04 -21.24
C GLU A 120 -2.76 5.52 -20.93
N ASP A 121 -2.83 5.89 -19.65
CA ASP A 121 -3.00 7.26 -19.18
C ASP A 121 -1.68 8.07 -19.17
N GLY A 122 -0.59 7.48 -19.66
CA GLY A 122 0.73 8.13 -19.76
C GLY A 122 1.61 8.01 -18.51
N ARG A 123 1.07 7.53 -17.38
CA ARG A 123 1.84 7.31 -16.14
C ARG A 123 2.82 6.15 -16.31
N ILE A 124 3.82 6.12 -15.43
CA ILE A 124 4.82 5.06 -15.37
C ILE A 124 4.65 4.31 -14.05
N ARG A 125 4.18 3.06 -14.14
CA ARG A 125 4.08 2.15 -13.01
C ARG A 125 5.44 1.55 -12.69
N LEU A 126 5.86 1.67 -11.43
CA LEU A 126 7.22 1.36 -11.00
C LEU A 126 7.46 -0.12 -10.59
N HIS A 127 6.50 -1.00 -10.85
CA HIS A 127 6.57 -2.42 -10.55
C HIS A 127 6.03 -3.23 -11.73
N SER A 128 6.34 -4.52 -11.81
CA SER A 128 6.07 -5.33 -13.02
C SER A 128 4.59 -5.65 -13.24
N GLN A 129 3.86 -5.94 -12.16
CA GLN A 129 2.45 -6.36 -12.21
C GLN A 129 1.47 -5.21 -11.90
N ASP A 130 0.17 -5.47 -11.98
CA ASP A 130 -0.87 -4.48 -11.64
C ASP A 130 -0.79 -3.95 -10.19
N CYS A 131 -0.24 -4.73 -9.27
CA CYS A 131 0.13 -4.29 -7.92
C CYS A 131 1.55 -4.77 -7.59
N LEU A 132 2.19 -4.14 -6.61
CA LEU A 132 3.48 -4.53 -6.09
C LEU A 132 3.39 -5.91 -5.44
N MET A 133 4.21 -6.85 -5.89
CA MET A 133 4.19 -8.25 -5.44
C MET A 133 5.57 -8.72 -4.98
N GLN A 134 5.62 -9.90 -4.39
CA GLN A 134 6.88 -10.51 -3.94
C GLN A 134 7.91 -10.69 -5.05
N SER A 135 7.49 -10.82 -6.31
CA SER A 135 8.40 -10.84 -7.46
C SER A 135 9.18 -9.55 -7.67
N ASP A 136 8.71 -8.42 -7.13
CA ASP A 136 9.41 -7.12 -7.18
C ASP A 136 10.34 -6.92 -5.95
N GLN A 137 10.47 -7.93 -5.07
CA GLN A 137 11.36 -7.88 -3.90
C GLN A 137 12.80 -8.23 -4.28
N MET A 138 13.75 -7.58 -3.61
CA MET A 138 15.13 -8.06 -3.54
C MET A 138 15.40 -8.66 -2.15
N LEU A 139 16.03 -9.84 -2.12
CA LEU A 139 16.38 -10.49 -0.87
C LEU A 139 17.58 -9.80 -0.19
N PRO A 140 17.61 -9.72 1.15
CA PRO A 140 18.79 -9.26 1.90
C PRO A 140 19.97 -10.22 1.63
N GLY A 141 20.92 -9.81 0.79
CA GLY A 141 22.03 -10.66 0.34
C GLY A 141 22.38 -10.45 -1.13
N ASP A 142 21.40 -10.11 -1.97
CA ASP A 142 21.60 -9.67 -3.36
C ASP A 142 22.08 -8.20 -3.43
N GLU A 143 22.73 -7.73 -2.36
CA GLU A 143 23.23 -6.37 -2.15
C GLU A 143 24.36 -5.97 -3.14
N GLY A 144 24.78 -6.89 -4.02
CA GLY A 144 25.78 -6.64 -5.06
C GLY A 144 25.33 -5.64 -6.14
N LEU A 145 24.02 -5.40 -6.27
CA LEU A 145 23.45 -4.45 -7.25
C LEU A 145 22.56 -3.36 -6.59
N ALA A 146 22.05 -3.62 -5.38
CA ALA A 146 21.40 -2.61 -4.56
C ALA A 146 22.47 -1.73 -3.92
N TYR A 147 22.65 -0.51 -4.45
CA TYR A 147 23.56 0.50 -3.93
C TYR A 147 23.50 0.54 -2.39
N ARG A 148 24.50 -0.08 -1.72
CA ARG A 148 24.75 0.13 -0.29
C ARG A 148 25.13 1.60 -0.18
N GLU A 149 24.16 2.46 0.10
CA GLU A 149 24.48 3.81 0.48
C GLU A 149 25.39 3.71 1.71
N PRO A 150 26.63 4.21 1.64
CA PRO A 150 27.50 4.20 2.79
C PRO A 150 26.75 4.92 3.91
N ARG A 151 26.70 4.33 5.11
CA ARG A 151 26.18 4.98 6.31
C ARG A 151 26.80 6.37 6.36
N ASN A 152 26.03 7.41 6.04
CA ASN A 152 26.58 8.75 6.01
C ASN A 152 26.64 9.24 7.47
N PRO A 153 27.83 9.29 8.10
CA PRO A 153 27.94 9.61 9.51
C PRO A 153 27.45 11.04 9.82
N GLY A 154 27.34 11.90 8.81
CA GLY A 154 26.91 13.29 8.92
C GLY A 154 25.39 13.54 8.99
N ILE A 155 24.53 12.52 8.91
CA ILE A 155 23.08 12.72 9.09
C ILE A 155 22.75 12.61 10.59
N PRO A 156 22.27 13.70 11.23
CA PRO A 156 21.81 13.71 12.62
C PRO A 156 20.78 12.59 12.86
N ARG A 157 20.79 12.02 14.07
CA ARG A 157 19.92 10.87 14.40
C ARG A 157 18.44 11.20 14.20
N GLU A 158 18.01 12.45 14.41
CA GLU A 158 16.63 12.89 14.17
C GLU A 158 16.20 12.86 12.69
N HIS A 159 17.14 12.86 11.74
CA HIS A 159 16.86 12.82 10.30
C HIS A 159 17.00 11.43 9.70
N ARG A 160 17.44 10.44 10.49
CA ARG A 160 17.44 9.04 10.06
C ARG A 160 16.03 8.51 10.21
N MET A 161 15.54 7.77 9.22
CA MET A 161 14.35 6.97 9.47
C MET A 161 14.60 6.10 10.70
N PRO A 162 13.71 6.12 11.71
CA PRO A 162 13.69 5.02 12.66
C PRO A 162 13.61 3.74 11.85
N ARG A 163 14.27 2.68 12.32
CA ARG A 163 14.18 1.35 11.67
C ARG A 163 12.72 1.14 11.24
N PRO A 164 12.47 0.63 10.02
CA PRO A 164 11.11 0.35 9.56
C PRO A 164 10.35 -0.22 10.74
N CYS A 165 9.16 0.31 11.05
CA CYS A 165 8.34 -0.35 12.05
C CYS A 165 8.32 -1.84 11.64
N ALA A 166 8.40 -2.76 12.60
CA ALA A 166 8.55 -4.19 12.31
C ALA A 166 7.38 -4.77 11.47
N THR A 167 6.45 -3.92 11.03
CA THR A 167 5.17 -4.19 10.43
C THR A 167 4.98 -3.54 9.06
N ALA A 168 5.94 -2.81 8.48
CA ALA A 168 5.83 -2.30 7.10
C ALA A 168 7.15 -2.44 6.32
N PRO A 169 7.11 -2.93 5.05
CA PRO A 169 8.31 -2.98 4.22
C PRO A 169 8.79 -1.57 3.86
N GLN A 170 10.10 -1.43 3.68
CA GLN A 170 10.68 -0.22 3.10
C GLN A 170 10.69 -0.33 1.57
N ILE A 171 10.18 0.70 0.91
CA ILE A 171 10.20 0.83 -0.55
C ILE A 171 11.23 1.89 -0.91
N ASP A 172 12.24 1.49 -1.67
CA ASP A 172 13.24 2.39 -2.22
C ASP A 172 12.92 2.60 -3.71
N ILE A 173 12.81 3.85 -4.12
CA ILE A 173 12.50 4.27 -5.48
C ILE A 173 13.70 4.98 -6.08
N ARG A 174 13.99 4.65 -7.33
CA ARG A 174 14.93 5.36 -8.18
C ARG A 174 14.22 5.90 -9.41
N ILE A 175 14.27 7.21 -9.59
CA ILE A 175 13.72 7.89 -10.77
C ILE A 175 14.87 8.32 -11.67
N GLY A 176 14.90 7.81 -12.90
CA GLY A 176 15.74 8.34 -13.97
C GLY A 176 15.23 9.70 -14.42
N ILE A 177 16.09 10.72 -14.37
CA ILE A 177 15.74 12.08 -14.77
C ILE A 177 16.48 12.42 -16.07
N ASP A 178 15.72 12.70 -17.12
CA ASP A 178 16.24 13.39 -18.30
C ASP A 178 16.19 14.89 -18.05
N VAL A 179 17.32 15.45 -17.59
CA VAL A 179 17.39 16.87 -17.22
C VAL A 179 17.29 17.77 -18.45
N ASP A 180 17.75 17.32 -19.62
CA ASP A 180 17.66 18.09 -20.85
C ASP A 180 16.21 18.12 -21.36
N ALA A 181 15.47 17.01 -21.25
CA ALA A 181 14.03 17.02 -21.50
C ALA A 181 13.28 17.93 -20.52
N PHE A 182 13.63 17.88 -19.23
CA PHE A 182 13.03 18.74 -18.23
C PHE A 182 13.31 20.24 -18.49
N GLU A 183 14.53 20.60 -18.88
CA GLU A 183 14.87 21.99 -19.21
C GLU A 183 14.05 22.50 -20.41
N ARG A 184 13.88 21.67 -21.44
CA ARG A 184 13.02 22.00 -22.60
C ARG A 184 11.56 22.20 -22.19
N THR A 185 11.03 21.35 -21.32
CA THR A 185 9.63 21.42 -20.88
C THR A 185 9.38 22.49 -19.83
N ALA A 186 10.35 22.81 -18.97
CA ALA A 186 10.23 23.84 -17.93
C ALA A 186 9.95 25.24 -18.50
N ILE A 187 10.37 25.48 -19.75
CA ILE A 187 10.14 26.71 -20.51
C ILE A 187 8.73 26.73 -21.14
N ALA A 188 8.12 25.56 -21.36
CA ALA A 188 6.78 25.43 -21.94
C ALA A 188 5.69 25.34 -20.84
N PRO A 189 4.73 26.27 -20.76
CA PRO A 189 3.73 26.31 -19.67
C PRO A 189 2.79 25.09 -19.59
N SER A 190 2.67 24.32 -20.68
CA SER A 190 1.70 23.22 -20.82
C SER A 190 2.32 21.83 -20.80
N ALA A 191 3.63 21.70 -20.56
CA ALA A 191 4.26 20.39 -20.56
C ALA A 191 3.96 19.66 -19.24
N GLU A 192 3.37 18.46 -19.37
CA GLU A 192 3.07 17.61 -18.23
C GLU A 192 4.37 17.04 -17.63
N SER A 193 4.49 17.09 -16.30
CA SER A 193 5.60 16.45 -15.59
C SER A 193 5.45 14.94 -15.63
N SER A 194 6.57 14.21 -15.59
CA SER A 194 6.53 12.75 -15.48
C SER A 194 5.76 12.32 -14.23
N GLN A 195 4.78 11.43 -14.41
CA GLN A 195 3.95 10.90 -13.34
C GLN A 195 4.28 9.42 -13.14
N TYR A 196 4.61 9.06 -11.90
CA TYR A 196 4.94 7.70 -11.51
C TYR A 196 3.90 7.14 -10.54
N CYS A 197 3.69 5.83 -10.56
CA CYS A 197 2.80 5.18 -9.61
C CYS A 197 3.37 3.90 -8.98
N VAL A 198 2.99 3.67 -7.73
CA VAL A 198 3.20 2.41 -6.99
C VAL A 198 1.83 1.96 -6.47
N ARG A 199 1.41 0.73 -6.78
CA ARG A 199 0.10 0.21 -6.39
C ARG A 199 0.21 -0.93 -5.41
N PHE A 200 -0.64 -0.92 -4.39
CA PHE A 200 -0.77 -2.02 -3.44
C PHE A 200 -2.14 -2.69 -3.56
N ALA A 201 -2.12 -4.02 -3.63
CA ALA A 201 -3.33 -4.82 -3.58
C ALA A 201 -3.88 -4.88 -2.14
N SER A 202 -5.20 -4.96 -2.00
CA SER A 202 -5.83 -5.29 -0.73
C SER A 202 -5.73 -6.79 -0.48
N ARG A 203 -5.36 -7.20 0.74
CA ARG A 203 -5.40 -8.60 1.16
C ARG A 203 -6.80 -9.15 1.00
N GLN A 204 -6.90 -10.39 0.54
CA GLN A 204 -8.16 -11.12 0.48
C GLN A 204 -8.20 -12.16 1.59
N THR A 205 -9.32 -12.25 2.30
CA THR A 205 -9.52 -13.19 3.41
C THR A 205 -10.83 -13.94 3.27
N PHE A 206 -10.86 -15.19 3.73
CA PHE A 206 -12.12 -15.90 3.93
C PHE A 206 -12.76 -15.38 5.21
N TRP A 207 -14.03 -14.99 5.15
CA TRP A 207 -14.71 -14.45 6.33
C TRP A 207 -15.42 -15.58 7.05
N GLN A 208 -15.12 -15.73 8.33
CA GLN A 208 -15.70 -16.76 9.19
C GLN A 208 -16.53 -16.12 10.28
N TYR A 209 -17.84 -16.33 10.25
CA TYR A 209 -18.75 -15.92 11.31
C TYR A 209 -18.88 -17.03 12.34
N ASN A 210 -18.51 -16.72 13.58
CA ASN A 210 -18.72 -17.56 14.76
C ASN A 210 -19.92 -16.99 15.54
N ILE A 211 -21.10 -17.59 15.32
CA ILE A 211 -22.35 -17.19 15.98
C ILE A 211 -22.45 -17.91 17.33
N VAL A 212 -22.46 -17.13 18.41
CA VAL A 212 -22.42 -17.65 19.79
C VAL A 212 -23.73 -17.28 20.50
N GLY A 213 -24.54 -18.28 20.85
CA GLY A 213 -25.84 -18.10 21.50
C GLY A 213 -26.69 -19.36 21.48
N GLU A 214 -27.97 -19.22 21.86
CA GLU A 214 -28.94 -20.34 22.00
C GLU A 214 -29.76 -20.61 20.73
N CYS A 215 -29.33 -20.11 19.57
CA CYS A 215 -30.04 -20.33 18.32
C CYS A 215 -29.84 -21.78 17.80
N PRO A 216 -30.90 -22.46 17.32
CA PRO A 216 -30.78 -23.80 16.77
C PRO A 216 -29.84 -23.85 15.54
N PRO A 217 -28.86 -24.77 15.48
CA PRO A 217 -27.89 -24.87 14.38
C PRO A 217 -28.52 -24.95 13.00
N ASP A 218 -29.49 -25.85 12.88
CA ASP A 218 -29.96 -26.35 11.59
C ASP A 218 -30.89 -25.36 10.89
N GLN A 219 -31.16 -24.23 11.55
CA GLN A 219 -32.04 -23.18 11.09
C GLN A 219 -31.26 -21.91 10.75
N LEU A 220 -29.99 -21.80 11.16
CA LEU A 220 -29.20 -20.59 10.95
C LEU A 220 -28.53 -20.56 9.58
N GLY A 221 -28.47 -19.37 8.98
CA GLY A 221 -27.73 -19.14 7.75
C GLY A 221 -27.18 -17.72 7.66
N VAL A 222 -25.95 -17.59 7.14
CA VAL A 222 -25.39 -16.30 6.73
C VAL A 222 -25.66 -16.11 5.26
N VAL A 223 -26.30 -15.00 4.90
CA VAL A 223 -26.64 -14.69 3.51
C VAL A 223 -26.21 -13.28 3.13
N ASP A 224 -25.64 -13.16 1.94
CA ASP A 224 -25.41 -11.88 1.30
C ASP A 224 -26.69 -11.34 0.67
N ALA A 225 -27.08 -10.13 1.06
CA ALA A 225 -28.28 -9.47 0.52
C ALA A 225 -28.18 -9.22 -1.01
N SER A 226 -26.97 -9.15 -1.56
CA SER A 226 -26.74 -9.07 -3.02
C SER A 226 -26.53 -10.41 -3.72
N GLU A 227 -26.55 -11.52 -2.97
CA GLU A 227 -26.35 -12.89 -3.48
C GLU A 227 -25.03 -13.10 -4.24
N GLN A 228 -24.03 -12.25 -4.04
CA GLN A 228 -22.72 -12.36 -4.70
C GLN A 228 -21.76 -13.28 -3.95
N ILE A 229 -21.92 -13.37 -2.63
CA ILE A 229 -21.04 -14.14 -1.76
C ILE A 229 -21.87 -15.20 -1.02
N GLY A 230 -21.60 -16.46 -1.36
CA GLY A 230 -22.17 -17.60 -0.64
C GLY A 230 -21.37 -17.96 0.60
N PHE A 231 -22.03 -18.65 1.54
CA PHE A 231 -21.42 -19.16 2.76
C PHE A 231 -21.67 -20.66 2.91
N ASP A 232 -20.69 -21.38 3.45
CA ASP A 232 -20.79 -22.78 3.86
C ASP A 232 -20.98 -22.86 5.37
N ALA A 233 -21.93 -23.70 5.80
CA ALA A 233 -22.10 -24.06 7.20
C ALA A 233 -21.00 -25.06 7.59
N MET A 234 -20.13 -24.67 8.51
CA MET A 234 -18.99 -25.47 8.98
C MET A 234 -19.32 -26.26 10.26
N GLY A 235 -20.57 -26.20 10.72
CA GLY A 235 -21.03 -26.87 11.94
C GLY A 235 -20.71 -26.10 13.23
N LYS A 236 -20.69 -26.83 14.34
CA LYS A 236 -20.42 -26.28 15.68
C LYS A 236 -18.94 -26.41 16.04
N ARG A 237 -18.34 -25.33 16.55
CA ARG A 237 -16.95 -25.31 17.04
C ARG A 237 -16.93 -24.84 18.50
N ARG A 238 -16.07 -25.44 19.32
CA ARG A 238 -15.79 -24.96 20.67
C ARG A 238 -14.72 -23.87 20.60
N LEU A 239 -15.03 -22.69 21.12
CA LEU A 239 -14.12 -21.55 21.19
C LEU A 239 -13.15 -21.70 22.37
N ALA A 240 -12.08 -20.89 22.39
CA ALA A 240 -11.06 -20.91 23.44
C ALA A 240 -11.63 -20.65 24.85
N ASN A 241 -12.73 -19.90 24.96
CA ASN A 241 -13.44 -19.65 26.22
C ASN A 241 -14.40 -20.79 26.62
N GLY A 242 -14.40 -21.90 25.89
CA GLY A 242 -15.23 -23.07 26.14
C GLY A 242 -16.66 -22.98 25.60
N ARG A 243 -17.11 -21.82 25.11
CA ARG A 243 -18.45 -21.63 24.51
C ARG A 243 -18.54 -22.33 23.15
N MET A 244 -19.72 -22.82 22.81
CA MET A 244 -20.01 -23.36 21.49
C MET A 244 -20.44 -22.24 20.53
N ALA A 245 -19.96 -22.31 19.28
CA ALA A 245 -20.30 -21.38 18.22
C ALA A 245 -20.70 -22.11 16.95
N HIS A 246 -21.72 -21.60 16.25
CA HIS A 246 -22.05 -22.02 14.89
C HIS A 246 -21.18 -21.27 13.90
N THR A 247 -20.49 -22.00 13.03
CA THR A 247 -19.48 -21.42 12.16
C THR A 247 -19.96 -21.41 10.73
N PHE A 248 -19.89 -20.25 10.09
CA PHE A 248 -20.18 -20.07 8.66
C PHE A 248 -18.98 -19.42 7.99
N ARG A 249 -18.54 -19.94 6.84
CA ARG A 249 -17.39 -19.42 6.11
C ARG A 249 -17.77 -19.00 4.71
N SER A 250 -17.25 -17.87 4.23
CA SER A 250 -17.45 -17.46 2.85
C SER A 250 -16.88 -18.51 1.89
N LYS A 251 -17.57 -18.74 0.76
CA LYS A 251 -17.12 -19.68 -0.27
C LYS A 251 -15.90 -19.16 -1.05
N THR A 252 -15.76 -17.85 -1.13
CA THR A 252 -14.67 -17.14 -1.79
C THR A 252 -13.96 -16.20 -0.83
N ALA A 253 -12.70 -15.90 -1.14
CA ALA A 253 -11.97 -14.86 -0.42
C ALA A 253 -12.56 -13.48 -0.78
N ILE A 254 -12.65 -12.61 0.22
CA ILE A 254 -13.26 -11.29 0.12
C ILE A 254 -12.14 -10.26 0.28
N PRO A 255 -11.98 -9.30 -0.66
CA PRO A 255 -11.03 -8.22 -0.51
C PRO A 255 -11.32 -7.38 0.75
N MET A 256 -10.29 -7.17 1.56
CA MET A 256 -10.35 -6.26 2.69
C MET A 256 -10.48 -4.83 2.21
N ARG A 257 -11.34 -4.06 2.88
CA ARG A 257 -11.56 -2.64 2.58
C ARG A 257 -11.73 -1.86 3.89
N GLU A 258 -11.27 -0.61 3.89
CA GLU A 258 -11.50 0.37 4.95
C GLU A 258 -13.00 0.46 5.29
N HIS A 259 -13.82 0.47 4.25
CA HIS A 259 -15.27 0.42 4.33
C HIS A 259 -15.79 -0.72 3.46
N ALA A 260 -15.97 -1.89 4.09
CA ALA A 260 -16.54 -3.05 3.43
C ALA A 260 -18.00 -2.78 2.98
N PRO A 261 -18.31 -2.85 1.68
CA PRO A 261 -19.66 -2.59 1.17
C PRO A 261 -20.63 -3.74 1.47
N GLN A 262 -20.12 -4.93 1.85
CA GLN A 262 -20.89 -6.13 2.07
C GLN A 262 -21.95 -5.93 3.17
N ARG A 263 -23.16 -6.44 2.91
CA ARG A 263 -24.32 -6.37 3.82
C ARG A 263 -24.84 -7.76 4.11
N PHE A 264 -24.02 -8.54 4.80
CA PHE A 264 -24.40 -9.91 5.17
C PHE A 264 -25.41 -9.90 6.31
N GLN A 265 -26.29 -10.88 6.29
CA GLN A 265 -27.41 -11.01 7.20
C GLN A 265 -27.37 -12.37 7.88
N LEU A 266 -27.79 -12.42 9.15
CA LEU A 266 -28.09 -13.67 9.83
C LEU A 266 -29.57 -13.97 9.67
N HIS A 267 -29.88 -15.15 9.16
CA HIS A 267 -31.23 -15.65 9.00
C HIS A 267 -31.46 -16.86 9.90
N VAL A 268 -32.72 -17.05 10.29
CA VAL A 268 -33.23 -18.26 10.91
C VAL A 268 -34.38 -18.81 10.07
N GLN A 269 -34.46 -20.13 9.95
CA GLN A 269 -35.57 -20.84 9.30
C GLN A 269 -36.41 -21.57 10.34
N GLU A 270 -37.55 -20.99 10.70
CA GLU A 270 -38.48 -21.55 11.68
C GLU A 270 -39.78 -21.95 10.97
N GLN A 271 -40.19 -23.22 11.13
CA GLN A 271 -41.44 -23.74 10.54
C GLN A 271 -41.59 -23.49 9.03
N GLY A 272 -40.47 -23.53 8.29
CA GLY A 272 -40.44 -23.25 6.85
C GLY A 272 -40.44 -21.77 6.47
N VAL A 273 -40.57 -20.86 7.43
CA VAL A 273 -40.49 -19.40 7.21
C VAL A 273 -39.09 -18.92 7.50
N ARG A 274 -38.49 -18.21 6.54
CA ARG A 274 -37.18 -17.59 6.67
C ARG A 274 -37.32 -16.18 7.24
N ARG A 275 -36.68 -15.92 8.39
CA ARG A 275 -36.69 -14.64 9.09
C ARG A 275 -35.28 -14.08 9.23
N VAL A 276 -35.13 -12.78 9.03
CA VAL A 276 -33.89 -12.05 9.31
C VAL A 276 -33.77 -11.83 10.83
N LEU A 277 -32.74 -12.40 11.45
CA LEU A 277 -32.38 -12.14 12.84
C LEU A 277 -31.51 -10.89 12.97
N ILE A 278 -30.47 -10.79 12.15
CA ILE A 278 -29.55 -9.65 12.13
C ILE A 278 -29.47 -9.10 10.72
N LYS A 279 -29.91 -7.84 10.55
CA LYS A 279 -29.95 -7.16 9.24
C LYS A 279 -28.57 -6.81 8.68
N ARG A 280 -27.56 -6.68 9.54
CA ARG A 280 -26.19 -6.36 9.15
C ARG A 280 -25.21 -6.99 10.12
N LEU A 281 -24.50 -8.00 9.65
CA LEU A 281 -23.40 -8.62 10.37
C LEU A 281 -22.17 -7.70 10.38
N PRO A 282 -21.34 -7.77 11.44
CA PRO A 282 -20.07 -7.06 11.49
C PRO A 282 -19.13 -7.52 10.37
N VAL A 283 -18.24 -6.64 9.93
CA VAL A 283 -17.31 -6.89 8.82
C VAL A 283 -15.92 -7.26 9.32
N ALA A 284 -15.09 -7.86 8.47
CA ALA A 284 -13.70 -8.16 8.81
C ALA A 284 -12.90 -6.89 9.10
N SER A 285 -11.95 -7.00 10.02
CA SER A 285 -11.00 -5.94 10.39
C SER A 285 -9.57 -6.37 10.08
N ALA A 286 -8.71 -5.41 9.75
CA ALA A 286 -7.26 -5.64 9.62
C ALA A 286 -6.61 -6.11 10.91
N GLY A 287 -7.21 -5.89 12.08
CA GLY A 287 -6.66 -6.38 13.34
C GLY A 287 -6.97 -7.84 13.66
N GLN A 288 -7.86 -8.51 12.91
CA GLN A 288 -8.47 -9.76 13.36
C GLN A 288 -8.57 -10.81 12.23
N PHE A 289 -7.51 -11.60 12.10
CA PHE A 289 -7.49 -12.78 11.24
C PHE A 289 -6.51 -13.83 11.80
N SER A 290 -6.65 -15.05 11.31
CA SER A 290 -5.74 -16.17 11.50
C SER A 290 -5.24 -16.68 10.15
N ILE A 291 -4.17 -17.46 10.16
CA ILE A 291 -3.75 -18.26 9.02
C ILE A 291 -4.19 -19.69 9.31
N GLU A 292 -5.00 -20.26 8.44
CA GLU A 292 -5.41 -21.66 8.50
C GLU A 292 -4.86 -22.42 7.31
N GLU A 293 -4.50 -23.69 7.51
CA GLU A 293 -4.15 -24.57 6.41
C GLU A 293 -5.41 -25.25 5.86
N HIS A 294 -5.62 -25.15 4.55
CA HIS A 294 -6.70 -25.87 3.88
C HIS A 294 -6.19 -26.49 2.59
N ALA A 295 -6.32 -27.82 2.48
CA ALA A 295 -5.78 -28.62 1.38
C ALA A 295 -4.28 -28.36 1.13
N GLY A 296 -3.48 -28.22 2.19
CA GLY A 296 -2.04 -28.00 2.11
C GLY A 296 -1.59 -26.57 1.78
N ALA A 297 -2.54 -25.63 1.63
CA ALA A 297 -2.23 -24.23 1.35
C ALA A 297 -2.68 -23.31 2.50
N PRO A 298 -1.83 -22.35 2.93
CA PRO A 298 -2.22 -21.37 3.93
C PRO A 298 -3.29 -20.42 3.35
N ARG A 299 -4.33 -20.16 4.13
CA ARG A 299 -5.41 -19.21 3.82
C ARG A 299 -5.59 -18.23 4.97
N TRP A 300 -5.74 -16.96 4.63
CA TRP A 300 -6.08 -15.93 5.60
C TRP A 300 -7.56 -16.00 5.91
N VAL A 301 -7.91 -16.11 7.19
CA VAL A 301 -9.28 -16.22 7.67
C VAL A 301 -9.57 -15.08 8.64
N SER A 302 -10.48 -14.19 8.29
CA SER A 302 -10.98 -13.16 9.20
C SER A 302 -12.07 -13.76 10.08
N GLU A 303 -11.74 -14.00 11.35
CA GLU A 303 -12.68 -14.54 12.33
C GLU A 303 -13.52 -13.43 12.95
N ILE A 304 -14.83 -13.51 12.78
CA ILE A 304 -15.80 -12.51 13.23
C ILE A 304 -16.74 -13.16 14.23
N TYR A 305 -16.84 -12.60 15.43
CA TYR A 305 -17.66 -13.16 16.50
C TYR A 305 -18.95 -12.37 16.64
N VAL A 306 -20.07 -13.08 16.67
CA VAL A 306 -21.41 -12.48 16.75
C VAL A 306 -22.13 -13.13 17.91
N HIS A 307 -22.57 -12.31 18.86
CA HIS A 307 -23.38 -12.78 19.98
C HIS A 307 -24.85 -12.57 19.65
N CYS A 308 -25.62 -13.65 19.74
CA CYS A 308 -27.07 -13.65 19.56
C CYS A 308 -27.76 -14.18 20.80
#